data_AF-A0A1A8S8N1-F1
#
_entry.id   AF-A0A1A8S8N1-F1
#
_cell.length_a   1.000
_cell.length_b   1.000
_cell.length_c   1.000
_cell.angle_alpha   90.00
_cell.angle_beta   90.00
_cell.angle_gamma   90.00
#
_symmetry.space_group_name_H-M   'P 1'
#
loop_
_entity.id
_entity.type
_entity.pdbx_description
1 polymer ?
#
loop_
_entity_poly.entity_id
_entity_poly.type
_entity_poly.pdbx_seq_one_letter_code
_entity_poly.pdbx_strand_id
1 'polypeptide(L)' 'ARQNEISMDTLSWEFIVSTLDDISLVDPPKVGVYVRGLYLEGAGWDVSNSCLVEAEPMQMFCPIPTIHFRPVENHKKKSR' A
#
# COMPACT_ATOMS: atom_id res chain seq x y z
N ALA A 1 -10.98 -8.49 10.17
CA ALA A 1 -12.17 -8.75 11.00
C ALA A 1 -12.05 -10.10 11.68
N ARG A 2 -12.47 -11.21 11.05
CA ARG A 2 -12.63 -12.52 11.71
C ARG A 2 -11.40 -13.03 12.46
N GLN A 3 -10.21 -12.95 11.85
CA GLN A 3 -8.96 -13.43 12.45
C GLN A 3 -8.58 -12.69 13.74
N ASN A 4 -8.92 -11.41 13.84
CA ASN A 4 -8.52 -10.55 14.96
C ASN A 4 -9.72 -10.11 15.83
N GLU A 5 -10.90 -10.69 15.60
CA GLU A 5 -12.15 -10.35 16.30
C GLU A 5 -12.52 -8.85 16.26
N ILE A 6 -12.02 -8.13 15.25
CA ILE A 6 -12.28 -6.70 15.04
C ILE A 6 -13.64 -6.52 14.37
N SER A 7 -14.43 -5.56 14.86
CA SER A 7 -15.68 -5.13 14.22
C SER A 7 -15.42 -4.67 12.78
N MET A 8 -16.30 -5.06 11.85
CA MET A 8 -16.13 -4.65 10.46
C MET A 8 -16.16 -3.13 10.29
N ASP A 9 -16.92 -2.43 11.13
CA ASP A 9 -17.10 -0.97 11.06
C ASP A 9 -15.85 -0.20 11.51
N THR A 10 -14.93 -0.85 12.23
CA THR A 10 -13.67 -0.25 12.68
C THR A 10 -12.49 -0.63 11.81
N LEU A 11 -12.67 -1.47 10.79
CA LEU A 11 -11.58 -1.82 9.89
C LEU A 11 -11.16 -0.64 9.01
N SER A 12 -9.86 -0.52 8.83
CA SER A 12 -9.23 0.37 7.86
C SER A 12 -8.00 -0.31 7.25
N TRP A 13 -7.29 0.42 6.39
CA TRP A 13 -6.13 -0.08 5.66
C TRP A 13 -4.91 0.79 5.96
N GLU A 14 -3.81 0.11 6.27
CA GLU A 14 -2.47 0.65 6.21
C GLU A 14 -1.85 0.21 4.87
N PHE A 15 -1.23 1.15 4.16
CA PHE A 15 -0.59 0.90 2.86
C PHE A 15 0.92 1.02 3.02
N ILE A 16 1.63 -0.05 2.73
CA ILE A 16 3.10 -0.08 2.83
C ILE A 16 3.62 -0.41 1.43
N VAL A 17 4.34 0.53 0.82
CA VAL A 17 4.97 0.31 -0.48
C VAL A 17 6.22 -0.53 -0.28
N SER A 18 6.34 -1.63 -1.03
CA SER A 18 7.49 -2.53 -0.96
C SER A 18 8.73 -1.85 -1.52
N THR A 19 9.85 -1.99 -0.82
CA THR A 19 11.20 -1.67 -1.33
C THR A 19 11.88 -2.87 -1.97
N LEU A 20 11.22 -4.03 -1.92
CA LEU A 20 11.72 -5.29 -2.46
C LEU A 20 11.12 -5.55 -3.84
N ASP A 21 11.90 -6.19 -4.70
CA ASP A 21 11.46 -6.63 -6.02
C ASP A 21 10.38 -7.71 -5.92
N ASP A 22 9.48 -7.72 -6.88
CA ASP A 22 8.34 -8.66 -6.96
C ASP A 22 8.73 -10.14 -6.92
N ILE A 23 9.94 -10.47 -7.39
CA ILE A 23 10.50 -11.83 -7.40
C ILE A 23 10.80 -12.32 -5.98
N SER A 24 11.10 -11.40 -5.05
CA SER A 24 11.40 -11.73 -3.65
C SER A 24 10.15 -11.94 -2.80
N LEU A 25 8.99 -11.41 -3.24
CA LEU A 25 7.70 -11.54 -2.57
C LEU A 25 6.97 -12.82 -3.00
N VAL A 26 7.60 -13.98 -2.84
CA VAL A 26 7.02 -15.27 -3.26
C VAL A 26 5.93 -15.73 -2.29
N ASP A 27 6.15 -15.53 -1.00
CA ASP A 27 5.23 -15.96 0.05
C ASP A 27 4.13 -14.91 0.28
N PRO A 28 2.89 -15.36 0.57
CA PRO A 28 1.82 -14.44 0.95
C PRO A 28 2.14 -13.74 2.28
N PRO A 29 1.66 -12.50 2.48
CA PRO A 29 1.85 -11.82 3.75
C PRO A 29 1.05 -12.57 4.83
N LYS A 30 1.58 -12.59 6.06
CA LYS A 30 0.89 -13.21 7.21
C LYS A 30 -0.50 -12.61 7.47
N VAL A 31 -0.67 -11.33 7.17
CA VAL A 31 -1.92 -10.58 7.33
C VAL A 31 -2.04 -9.59 6.18
N GLY A 32 -3.22 -9.54 5.53
CA GLY A 32 -3.48 -8.64 4.40
C GLY A 32 -3.15 -9.26 3.05
N VAL A 33 -2.90 -8.42 2.05
CA VAL A 33 -2.62 -8.86 0.67
C VAL A 33 -1.56 -7.97 0.02
N TYR A 34 -0.72 -8.56 -0.83
CA TYR A 34 0.15 -7.81 -1.74
C TYR A 34 -0.60 -7.53 -3.04
N VAL A 35 -0.58 -6.28 -3.49
CA VAL A 35 -1.23 -5.84 -4.72
C VAL A 35 -0.16 -5.34 -5.68
N ARG A 36 -0.14 -5.90 -6.89
CA ARG A 36 0.84 -5.61 -7.96
C ARG A 36 0.16 -5.04 -9.19
N GLY A 37 0.95 -4.44 -10.08
CA GLY A 37 0.45 -3.88 -11.34
C GLY A 37 -0.36 -2.59 -11.15
N LEU A 38 -0.09 -1.87 -10.06
CA LEU A 38 -0.66 -0.54 -9.83
C LEU A 38 0.18 0.52 -10.54
N TYR A 39 -0.47 1.62 -10.90
CA TYR A 39 0.15 2.77 -11.55
C TYR A 39 -0.27 4.05 -10.83
N LEU A 40 0.64 5.00 -10.76
CA LEU A 40 0.38 6.39 -10.40
C LEU A 40 0.06 7.17 -11.67
N GLU A 41 -0.96 8.01 -11.60
CA GLU A 41 -1.29 8.99 -12.63
C GLU A 41 -0.91 10.38 -12.11
N GLY A 42 -0.18 11.15 -12.92
CA GLY A 42 0.22 12.52 -12.56
C GLY A 42 1.32 12.63 -11.49
N ALA A 43 1.97 11.52 -11.12
CA ALA A 43 3.13 11.49 -10.23
C ALA A 43 4.10 10.37 -10.62
N GLY A 44 5.35 10.51 -10.24
CA GLY A 44 6.36 9.45 -10.27
C GLY A 44 6.55 8.80 -8.90
N TRP A 45 7.26 7.68 -8.88
CA TRP A 45 7.71 7.03 -7.66
C TRP A 45 9.23 6.85 -7.66
N ASP A 46 9.90 7.34 -6.63
CA ASP A 46 11.32 7.09 -6.40
C ASP A 46 11.48 5.83 -5.55
N VAL A 47 11.97 4.76 -6.18
CA VAL A 47 12.20 3.47 -5.50
C VAL A 47 13.31 3.57 -4.45
N SER A 48 14.34 4.38 -4.69
CA SER A 48 15.49 4.51 -3.80
C SER A 48 15.12 5.24 -2.51
N ASN A 49 14.33 6.31 -2.64
CA ASN A 49 13.87 7.12 -1.51
C ASN A 49 12.51 6.71 -0.96
N SER A 50 11.82 5.77 -1.63
CA SER A 50 10.48 5.27 -1.27
C SER A 50 9.47 6.40 -1.08
N CYS A 51 9.44 7.34 -2.02
CA CYS A 51 8.57 8.50 -1.96
C CYS A 51 7.98 8.89 -3.32
N LEU A 52 6.91 9.69 -3.26
CA LEU A 52 6.34 10.33 -4.46
C LEU A 52 7.28 11.42 -4.95
N VAL A 53 7.38 11.50 -6.27
CA VAL A 53 8.10 12.56 -6.99
C VAL A 53 7.21 13.12 -8.09
N GLU A 54 7.62 14.26 -8.64
CA GLU A 54 6.97 14.82 -9.83
C GLU A 54 7.03 13.83 -11.00
N ALA A 55 5.99 13.83 -11.82
CA ALA A 55 5.99 13.00 -13.02
C ALA A 55 7.00 13.54 -14.05
N GLU A 56 7.71 12.64 -14.73
CA GLU A 56 8.58 13.02 -15.84
C GLU A 56 7.77 13.62 -17.00
N PRO A 57 8.36 14.53 -17.80
CA PRO A 57 7.69 15.11 -18.94
C PRO A 57 7.10 14.03 -19.88
N MET A 58 5.83 14.19 -20.24
CA MET A 58 5.08 13.27 -21.10
C MET A 58 4.83 11.87 -20.51
N GLN A 59 5.13 11.65 -19.22
CA GLN A 59 4.79 10.43 -18.51
C GLN A 59 3.44 10.56 -17.80
N MET A 60 2.38 10.02 -18.41
CA MET A 60 1.02 10.04 -17.81
C MET A 60 0.87 9.02 -16.69
N PHE A 61 1.54 7.87 -16.82
CA PHE A 61 1.46 6.75 -15.88
C PHE A 61 2.84 6.29 -15.44
N CYS A 62 3.02 6.06 -14.15
CA CYS A 62 4.24 5.53 -13.55
C CYS A 62 3.91 4.23 -12.79
N PRO A 63 4.57 3.09 -13.06
CA PRO A 63 4.37 1.89 -12.26
C PRO A 63 4.84 2.14 -10.82
N ILE A 64 4.04 1.73 -9.84
CA ILE A 64 4.43 1.76 -8.42
C ILE A 64 4.82 0.35 -7.98
N PRO A 65 5.78 0.20 -7.04
CA PRO A 65 6.11 -1.11 -6.48
C PRO A 65 4.90 -1.78 -5.84
N THR A 66 5.02 -3.08 -5.61
CA THR A 66 4.01 -3.86 -4.90
C THR A 66 3.62 -3.18 -3.59
N ILE A 67 2.33 -2.99 -3.35
CA ILE A 67 1.81 -2.40 -2.12
C ILE A 67 1.25 -3.50 -1.23
N HIS A 68 1.62 -3.50 0.04
CA HIS A 68 0.98 -4.31 1.07
C HIS A 68 -0.24 -3.59 1.62
N PHE A 69 -1.41 -4.15 1.32
CA PHE A 69 -2.68 -3.73 1.88
C PHE A 69 -2.86 -4.49 3.19
N ARG A 70 -2.54 -3.85 4.29
CA ARG A 70 -2.64 -4.45 5.62
C ARG A 70 -3.92 -3.96 6.33
N PRO A 71 -4.83 -4.86 6.71
CA PRO A 71 -6.00 -4.46 7.48
C PRO A 71 -5.56 -4.07 8.90
N VAL A 72 -6.04 -2.93 9.36
CA VAL A 72 -5.78 -2.38 10.71
C VAL A 72 -7.09 -1.98 11.38
N GLU A 73 -7.09 -1.91 12.70
CA GLU A 73 -8.20 -1.31 13.44
C GLU A 73 -8.04 0.21 13.47
N ASN A 74 -9.04 0.93 12.99
CA ASN A 74 -9.12 2.38 13.11
C ASN A 74 -9.67 2.75 14.48
N HIS A 75 -8.78 3.05 15.41
CA HIS A 75 -9.17 3.73 16.63
C HIS A 75 -9.60 5.15 16.28
N LYS A 76 -10.87 5.34 15.90
CA LYS A 76 -11.48 6.67 15.95
C LYS A 76 -11.27 7.20 17.37
N LYS A 77 -10.30 8.10 17.56
CA LYS A 77 -10.27 8.94 18.77
C LYS A 77 -11.65 9.58 18.83
N LYS A 78 -12.47 9.22 19.81
CA LYS A 78 -13.72 9.93 20.07
C LYS A 78 -13.33 11.40 20.21
N SER A 79 -13.70 12.23 19.22
CA SER A 79 -13.67 13.67 19.42
C SER A 79 -14.56 13.91 20.63
N ARG A 80 -13.96 14.45 21.70
CA ARG A 80 -14.74 14.99 22.81
C ARG A 80 -15.56 16.18 22.32
#